data_AF-A0A3D4HP89-F1
#
_entry.id   AF-A0A3D4HP89-F1
#
_cell.length_a   1.000
_cell.length_b   1.000
_cell.length_c   1.000
_cell.angle_alpha   90.00
_cell.angle_beta   90.00
_cell.angle_gamma   90.00
#
_symmetry.space_group_name_H-M   'P 1'
#
loop_
_entity.id
_entity.type
_entity.pdbx_description
1 polymer ?
#
loop_
_entity_poly.entity_id
_entity_poly.type
_entity_poly.pdbx_seq_one_letter_code
_entity_poly.pdbx_strand_id
1 'polypeptide(L)'
;TGLAKYCLSATAKRKDMDLIAVIMAAPDTKTRFAEAAKLLNYGFANYSIYRDDNSETPITPVRVVKGVTEQVQGKAADSFSYLCSKGRTQDKIRKEVVMQEDIPAPVAQK
;
A
#
# COMPACT_ATOMS: atom_id res chain seq x y z
N THR A 1 30.51 -19.85 4.54
CA THR A 1 30.06 -18.52 4.07
C THR A 1 30.70 -18.03 2.77
N GLY A 2 31.77 -18.65 2.26
CA GLY A 2 32.48 -18.18 1.05
C GLY A 2 31.67 -18.17 -0.27
N LEU A 3 30.62 -19.00 -0.40
CA LEU A 3 29.80 -19.07 -1.62
C LEU A 3 28.79 -17.92 -1.75
N ALA A 4 28.24 -17.44 -0.62
CA ALA A 4 27.23 -16.38 -0.60
C ALA A 4 27.83 -14.96 -0.65
N LYS A 5 29.16 -14.85 -0.65
CA LYS A 5 29.94 -13.60 -0.56
C LYS A 5 29.36 -12.68 0.54
N TYR A 6 29.04 -11.42 0.21
CA TYR A 6 28.49 -10.46 1.17
C TYR A 6 27.03 -10.09 0.85
N CYS A 7 26.13 -10.36 1.81
CA CYS A 7 24.71 -9.99 1.72
C CYS A 7 24.37 -8.83 2.67
N LEU A 8 23.37 -8.04 2.30
CA LEU A 8 22.84 -6.94 3.13
C LEU A 8 21.35 -6.73 2.84
N SER A 9 20.53 -6.73 3.90
CA SER A 9 19.18 -6.18 3.86
C SER A 9 19.20 -4.83 4.56
N ALA A 10 18.79 -3.78 3.85
CA ALA A 10 18.74 -2.41 4.36
C ALA A 10 17.33 -1.87 4.21
N THR A 11 16.86 -1.12 5.20
CA THR A 11 15.59 -0.39 5.14
C THR A 11 15.86 1.10 5.23
N ALA A 12 15.06 1.90 4.55
CA ALA A 12 15.08 3.34 4.71
C ALA A 12 13.67 3.90 4.58
N LYS A 13 13.40 4.92 5.38
CA LYS A 13 12.18 5.72 5.33
C LYS A 13 12.50 7.10 4.78
N ARG A 14 11.75 7.55 3.77
CA ARG A 14 11.79 8.93 3.30
C ARG A 14 10.37 9.39 2.98
N LYS A 15 9.95 10.49 3.60
CA LYS A 15 8.56 10.95 3.59
C LYS A 15 7.64 9.82 4.09
N ASP A 16 6.60 9.50 3.34
CA ASP A 16 5.63 8.43 3.62
C ASP A 16 5.94 7.10 2.92
N MET A 17 7.16 6.93 2.41
CA MET A 17 7.59 5.71 1.76
C MET A 17 8.66 5.00 2.57
N ASP A 18 8.38 3.74 2.89
CA ASP A 18 9.32 2.79 3.48
C ASP A 18 9.78 1.83 2.37
N LEU A 19 11.10 1.73 2.16
CA LEU A 19 11.70 0.82 1.19
C LEU A 19 12.62 -0.17 1.87
N ILE A 20 12.66 -1.38 1.32
CA ILE A 20 13.56 -2.46 1.71
C ILE A 20 14.42 -2.81 0.49
N ALA A 21 15.74 -2.74 0.65
CA ALA A 21 16.73 -3.12 -0.35
C ALA A 21 17.47 -4.37 0.12
N VAL A 22 17.47 -5.43 -0.69
CA VAL A 22 18.16 -6.68 -0.41
C VAL A 22 19.25 -6.90 -1.46
N ILE A 23 20.50 -6.85 -1.02
CA ILE A 23 21.69 -7.10 -1.83
C ILE A 23 22.23 -8.48 -1.49
N MET A 24 22.44 -9.32 -2.49
CA MET A 24 22.98 -10.67 -2.35
C MET A 24 24.30 -10.78 -3.11
N ALA A 25 25.21 -11.62 -2.59
CA ALA A 25 26.45 -11.99 -3.28
C ALA A 25 27.33 -10.81 -3.76
N ALA A 26 27.37 -9.71 -3.00
CA ALA A 26 28.25 -8.58 -3.31
C ALA A 26 29.74 -9.01 -3.17
N PRO A 27 30.66 -8.46 -3.98
CA PRO A 27 32.07 -8.84 -3.98
C PRO A 27 32.80 -8.45 -2.68
N ASP A 28 32.41 -7.35 -2.06
CA ASP A 28 33.01 -6.85 -0.83
C ASP A 28 32.01 -6.05 0.03
N THR A 29 32.45 -5.70 1.24
CA THR A 29 31.66 -4.95 2.22
C THR A 29 31.32 -3.52 1.77
N LYS A 30 32.24 -2.78 1.14
CA LYS A 30 31.96 -1.39 0.74
C LYS A 30 30.94 -1.35 -0.40
N THR A 31 31.12 -2.25 -1.38
CA THR A 31 30.21 -2.37 -2.53
C THR A 31 28.78 -2.68 -2.10
N ARG A 32 28.56 -3.60 -1.14
CA ARG A 32 27.19 -3.95 -0.70
C ARG A 32 26.44 -2.74 -0.11
N PHE A 33 27.12 -1.89 0.64
CA PHE A 33 26.50 -0.69 1.23
C PHE A 33 26.23 0.39 0.18
N ALA A 34 27.16 0.58 -0.76
CA ALA A 34 26.99 1.52 -1.86
C ALA A 34 25.81 1.11 -2.77
N GLU A 35 25.70 -0.18 -3.11
CA GLU A 35 24.60 -0.70 -3.94
C GLU A 35 23.25 -0.62 -3.22
N ALA A 36 23.19 -0.93 -1.92
CA ALA A 36 21.96 -0.75 -1.13
C ALA A 36 21.51 0.72 -1.11
N ALA A 37 22.44 1.65 -0.88
CA ALA A 37 22.15 3.09 -0.91
C ALA A 37 21.67 3.55 -2.29
N LYS A 38 22.32 3.07 -3.37
CA LYS A 38 21.94 3.38 -4.76
C LYS A 38 20.54 2.86 -5.09
N LEU A 39 20.21 1.63 -4.68
CA LEU A 39 18.89 1.02 -4.90
C LEU A 39 17.78 1.77 -4.16
N LEU A 40 18.00 2.11 -2.88
CA LEU A 40 17.07 2.92 -2.10
C LEU A 40 16.88 4.31 -2.71
N ASN A 41 17.97 4.98 -3.09
CA ASN A 41 17.92 6.29 -3.75
C ASN A 41 17.15 6.23 -5.08
N TYR A 42 17.35 5.17 -5.87
CA TYR A 42 16.59 4.96 -7.10
C TYR A 42 15.09 4.80 -6.80
N GLY A 43 14.73 4.03 -5.78
CA GLY A 43 13.34 3.87 -5.35
C GLY A 43 12.70 5.22 -4.99
N PHE A 44 13.36 6.02 -4.14
CA PHE A 44 12.84 7.33 -3.75
C PHE A 44 12.82 8.37 -4.89
N ALA A 45 13.70 8.25 -5.88
CA ALA A 45 13.76 9.19 -7.00
C ALA A 45 12.69 8.92 -8.07
N ASN A 46 12.19 7.69 -8.14
CA ASN A 46 11.30 7.23 -9.20
C ASN A 46 9.91 6.80 -8.74
N TYR A 47 9.66 6.73 -7.43
CA TYR A 47 8.37 6.32 -6.91
C TYR A 47 7.88 7.23 -5.78
N SER A 48 6.56 7.29 -5.64
CA SER A 48 5.87 7.91 -4.50
C SER A 48 4.73 7.00 -4.02
N ILE A 49 4.31 7.12 -2.76
CA ILE A 49 3.12 6.42 -2.27
C ILE A 49 1.94 7.40 -2.31
N TYR A 50 0.86 7.01 -2.96
CA TYR A 50 -0.47 7.59 -2.75
C TYR A 50 -1.09 6.90 -1.53
N ARG A 51 -1.56 7.66 -0.56
CA ARG A 51 -2.31 7.16 0.59
C ARG A 51 -3.68 7.80 0.61
N ASP A 52 -4.66 6.99 0.96
CA ASP A 52 -6.05 7.36 1.04
C ASP A 52 -6.62 6.69 2.29
N ASP A 53 -7.00 7.49 3.26
CA ASP A 53 -7.60 6.97 4.50
C ASP A 53 -9.08 6.58 4.30
N ASN A 54 -9.61 6.77 3.09
CA ASN A 54 -11.00 6.51 2.72
C ASN A 54 -12.01 7.24 3.64
N SER A 55 -11.58 8.26 4.39
CA SER A 55 -12.43 8.98 5.35
C SER A 55 -13.51 9.81 4.64
N GLU A 56 -13.19 10.30 3.44
CA GLU A 56 -14.08 11.12 2.62
C GLU A 56 -14.81 10.34 1.53
N THR A 57 -14.69 9.00 1.46
CA THR A 57 -15.39 8.20 0.44
C THR A 57 -16.83 7.96 0.88
N PRO A 58 -17.84 8.65 0.30
CA PRO A 58 -19.23 8.43 0.66
C PRO A 58 -19.66 7.05 0.19
N ILE A 59 -19.90 6.16 1.14
CA ILE A 59 -20.46 4.84 0.87
C ILE A 59 -21.98 4.98 1.01
N THR A 60 -22.74 4.64 -0.02
CA THR A 60 -24.21 4.66 0.08
C THR A 60 -24.68 3.59 1.06
N PRO A 61 -25.69 3.87 1.90
CA PRO A 61 -26.30 2.85 2.74
C PRO A 61 -26.78 1.65 1.91
N VAL A 62 -26.51 0.44 2.40
CA VAL A 62 -26.92 -0.82 1.75
C VAL A 62 -28.17 -1.33 2.44
N ARG A 63 -29.13 -1.84 1.66
CA ARG A 63 -30.38 -2.38 2.20
C ARG A 63 -30.15 -3.77 2.80
N VAL A 64 -30.67 -3.99 4.00
CA VAL A 64 -30.58 -5.27 4.71
C VAL A 64 -31.92 -6.01 4.62
N VAL A 65 -31.91 -7.17 3.98
CA VAL A 65 -33.10 -8.00 3.78
C VAL A 65 -33.24 -8.98 4.95
N LYS A 66 -34.46 -9.09 5.51
CA LYS A 66 -34.77 -9.90 6.71
C LYS A 66 -33.98 -9.50 7.97
N GLY A 67 -33.49 -8.26 8.03
CA GLY A 67 -32.83 -7.68 9.20
C GLY A 67 -33.80 -6.96 10.13
N VAL A 68 -33.38 -6.72 11.38
CA VAL A 68 -34.09 -5.83 12.32
C VAL A 68 -33.98 -4.37 11.88
N THR A 69 -32.85 -4.01 11.25
CA THR A 69 -32.60 -2.69 10.66
C THR A 69 -32.70 -2.81 9.14
N GLU A 70 -33.32 -1.84 8.47
CA GLU A 70 -33.55 -1.88 7.02
C GLU A 70 -32.33 -1.48 6.18
N GLN A 71 -31.40 -0.71 6.77
CA GLN A 71 -30.20 -0.23 6.07
C GLN A 71 -29.00 -0.24 7.01
N VAL A 72 -27.80 -0.43 6.44
CA VAL A 72 -26.54 -0.31 7.15
C VAL A 72 -25.61 0.63 6.40
N GLN A 73 -24.95 1.52 7.15
CA GLN A 73 -23.91 2.40 6.64
C GLN A 73 -22.58 1.65 6.65
N GLY A 74 -22.03 1.42 5.46
CA GLY A 74 -20.67 0.91 5.31
C GLY A 74 -19.62 2.00 5.57
N LYS A 75 -18.45 1.58 6.04
CA LYS A 75 -17.23 2.38 6.08
C LYS A 75 -16.09 1.56 5.48
N ALA A 76 -15.09 2.20 4.91
CA ALA A 76 -13.86 1.49 4.58
C ALA A 76 -13.22 0.96 5.88
N ALA A 77 -12.80 -0.30 5.88
CA ALA A 77 -12.19 -0.92 7.04
C ALA A 77 -10.78 -0.38 7.30
N ASP A 78 -10.01 -0.21 6.23
CA ASP A 78 -8.60 0.16 6.28
C ASP A 78 -8.28 1.29 5.29
N SER A 79 -7.15 1.95 5.55
CA SER A 79 -6.53 2.88 4.61
C SER A 79 -6.00 2.16 3.37
N PHE A 80 -6.15 2.76 2.22
CA PHE A 80 -5.58 2.30 0.96
C PHE A 80 -4.23 2.98 0.69
N SER A 81 -3.28 2.23 0.12
CA SER A 81 -2.04 2.81 -0.37
C SER A 81 -1.62 2.18 -1.69
N TYR A 82 -1.02 2.99 -2.56
CA TYR A 82 -0.60 2.58 -3.89
C TYR A 82 0.76 3.19 -4.28
N LEU A 83 1.63 2.38 -4.91
CA LEU A 83 2.94 2.82 -5.37
C LEU A 83 2.84 3.45 -6.77
N CYS A 84 3.03 4.77 -6.84
CA CYS A 84 3.03 5.53 -8.08
C CYS A 84 4.44 5.64 -8.65
N SER A 85 4.62 5.30 -9.92
CA SER A 85 5.84 5.61 -10.66
C SER A 85 5.89 7.10 -11.04
N LYS A 86 7.09 7.65 -11.12
CA LYS A 86 7.36 9.02 -11.58
C LYS A 86 6.66 9.26 -12.93
N GLY A 87 5.76 10.24 -12.97
CA GLY A 87 4.93 10.57 -14.15
C GLY A 87 3.49 10.05 -14.12
N ARG A 88 3.15 9.10 -13.25
CA ARG A 88 1.75 8.81 -12.89
C ARG A 88 1.39 9.66 -11.68
N THR A 89 0.94 10.88 -11.93
CA THR A 89 0.52 11.81 -10.89
C THR A 89 -0.71 11.26 -10.15
N GLN A 90 -0.77 11.49 -8.84
CA GLN A 90 -1.88 11.08 -7.97
C GLN A 90 -3.23 11.57 -8.50
N ASP A 91 -3.23 12.69 -9.23
CA ASP A 91 -4.40 13.32 -9.87
C ASP A 91 -5.14 12.42 -10.88
N LYS A 92 -4.50 11.35 -11.38
CA LYS A 92 -5.12 10.40 -12.32
C LYS A 92 -5.77 9.20 -11.63
N ILE A 93 -5.69 9.12 -10.29
CA ILE A 93 -6.30 8.03 -9.53
C ILE A 93 -7.81 8.27 -9.44
N ARG A 94 -8.60 7.34 -9.98
CA ARG A 94 -10.06 7.33 -9.87
C ARG A 94 -10.46 6.29 -8.84
N LYS A 95 -11.33 6.69 -7.92
CA LYS A 95 -11.98 5.78 -6.97
C LYS A 95 -13.33 5.33 -7.54
N GLU A 96 -13.63 4.06 -7.40
CA GLU A 96 -14.93 3.49 -7.75
C GLU A 96 -15.36 2.57 -6.62
N VAL A 97 -16.58 2.77 -6.13
CA VAL A 97 -17.16 1.97 -5.05
C VAL A 97 -18.20 1.06 -5.67
N VAL A 98 -17.95 -0.25 -5.65
CA VAL A 98 -18.89 -1.27 -6.13
C VAL A 98 -19.41 -2.03 -4.92
N MET A 99 -20.71 -1.95 -4.66
CA MET A 99 -21.37 -2.65 -3.57
C MET A 99 -22.62 -3.37 -4.06
N GLN A 100 -23.06 -4.35 -3.27
CA GLN A 100 -24.35 -5.01 -3.50
C GLN A 100 -25.48 -4.10 -3.03
N GLU A 101 -26.61 -4.12 -3.73
CA GLU A 101 -27.80 -3.33 -3.37
C GLU A 101 -28.51 -3.88 -2.14
N ASP A 102 -28.60 -5.21 -2.05
CA ASP A 102 -29.27 -5.95 -0.98
C ASP A 102 -28.31 -6.95 -0.34
N ILE A 103 -28.25 -6.95 0.99
CA ILE A 103 -27.51 -7.94 1.79
C ILE A 103 -28.46 -8.67 2.76
N PRO A 104 -28.43 -10.01 2.86
CA PRO A 104 -29.25 -10.74 3.82
C PRO A 104 -28.67 -10.62 5.25
N ALA A 105 -29.55 -10.52 6.25
CA ALA A 105 -29.15 -10.63 7.66
C ALA A 105 -28.71 -12.07 8.03
N PRO A 106 -27.83 -12.26 9.05
CA PRO A 106 -27.22 -11.23 9.90
C PRO A 106 -25.97 -10.58 9.28
N VAL A 107 -25.81 -9.27 9.49
CA VAL A 107 -24.63 -8.50 9.08
C VAL A 107 -23.76 -8.26 10.31
N ALA A 108 -22.53 -8.79 10.29
CA ALA A 108 -21.56 -8.57 11.36
C ALA A 108 -20.69 -7.34 11.07
N GLN A 109 -20.49 -6.49 12.07
CA GLN A 109 -19.53 -5.39 11.99
C GLN A 109 -18.13 -5.94 12.28
N LYS A 110 -17.17 -5.68 11.39
CA LYS A 110 -15.74 -5.91 11.63
C LYS A 110 -15.00 -4.60 11.56
#